data_AF-A0A233RRK8-F1
#
_entry.id   AF-A0A233RRK8-F1
#
_cell.length_a   1.000
_cell.length_b   1.000
_cell.length_c   1.000
_cell.angle_alpha   90.00
_cell.angle_beta   90.00
_cell.angle_gamma   90.00
#
_symmetry.space_group_name_H-M   'P 1'
#
loop_
_entity.id
_entity.type
_entity.pdbx_description
1 polymer ?
#
loop_
_entity_poly.entity_id
_entity_poly.type
_entity_poly.pdbx_seq_one_letter_code
_entity_poly.pdbx_strand_id
1 'polypeptide(L)'
;MDGDLLFEDAGPPAFCDLCRACIAPGQAVSGQVRDSSFAHPVDPHQDGDRMVISCCVDHLAELQRRFRERPFVAEELWVAKIDQVMQRHHVGLSNEQLVRETGLNLVQLEAAARWCLGVGPPVDGPGADEG
;
A
#
# COMPACT_ATOMS: atom_id res chain seq x y z
N MET A 1 45.50 -16.80 16.26
CA MET A 1 44.50 -17.55 15.47
C MET A 1 43.22 -16.77 15.62
N ASP A 2 43.14 -15.72 14.80
CA ASP A 2 42.07 -14.74 14.76
C ASP A 2 40.85 -15.41 14.14
N GLY A 3 40.01 -15.97 15.01
CA GLY A 3 38.70 -16.50 14.66
C GLY A 3 37.70 -15.36 14.64
N ASP A 4 37.80 -14.49 13.63
CA ASP A 4 36.69 -13.62 13.24
C ASP A 4 35.57 -14.54 12.75
N LEU A 5 34.71 -14.96 13.69
CA LEU A 5 33.37 -15.42 13.40
C LEU A 5 32.65 -14.21 12.82
N LEU A 6 32.71 -14.09 11.50
CA LEU A 6 31.77 -13.31 10.71
C LEU A 6 30.38 -13.80 11.14
N PHE A 7 29.76 -13.10 12.08
CA PHE A 7 28.32 -13.11 12.22
C PHE A 7 27.83 -12.62 10.87
N GLU A 8 27.55 -13.55 9.96
CA GLU A 8 26.79 -13.27 8.76
C GLU A 8 25.56 -12.55 9.28
N ASP A 9 25.48 -11.25 8.97
CA ASP A 9 24.35 -10.39 9.26
C ASP A 9 23.19 -10.91 8.40
N ALA A 10 22.68 -12.07 8.81
CA ALA A 10 21.43 -12.63 8.39
C ALA A 10 20.40 -11.62 8.88
N GLY A 11 20.04 -10.68 8.00
CA GLY A 11 19.05 -9.66 8.27
C GLY A 11 17.79 -10.23 8.94
N PRO A 12 16.92 -9.36 9.48
CA PRO A 12 15.78 -9.79 10.27
C PRO A 12 14.96 -10.89 9.57
N PRO A 13 14.44 -11.87 10.33
CA PRO A 13 13.72 -12.99 9.75
C PRO A 13 12.57 -12.48 8.88
N ALA A 14 12.57 -12.88 7.61
CA ALA A 14 11.48 -12.58 6.70
C ALA A 14 10.33 -13.57 6.94
N PHE A 15 9.10 -13.10 6.77
CA PHE A 15 7.91 -13.95 6.88
C PHE A 15 7.20 -14.02 5.54
N CYS A 16 6.69 -15.19 5.20
CA CYS A 16 5.90 -15.35 3.99
C CYS A 16 4.58 -14.58 4.11
N ASP A 17 4.30 -13.71 3.16
CA ASP A 17 3.07 -12.90 3.15
C ASP A 17 1.79 -13.75 3.00
N LEU A 18 1.91 -14.98 2.48
CA LEU A 18 0.80 -15.91 2.32
C LEU A 18 0.54 -16.75 3.57
N CYS A 19 1.54 -17.51 4.03
CA CYS A 19 1.37 -18.49 5.11
C CYS A 19 1.93 -18.05 6.47
N ARG A 20 2.59 -16.89 6.54
CA ARG A 20 3.25 -16.35 7.73
C ARG A 20 4.37 -17.21 8.32
N ALA A 21 4.84 -18.22 7.58
CA ALA A 21 6.01 -19.02 7.97
C ALA A 21 7.28 -18.15 7.93
N CYS A 22 8.20 -18.41 8.86
CA CYS A 22 9.54 -17.83 8.86
C CYS A 22 10.32 -18.35 7.64
N ILE A 23 11.04 -17.46 6.98
CA ILE A 23 11.86 -17.74 5.81
C ILE A 23 13.32 -17.61 6.24
N ALA A 24 14.12 -18.65 5.98
CA ALA A 24 15.54 -18.56 6.27
C ALA A 24 16.22 -17.49 5.39
N PRO A 25 17.29 -16.85 5.89
CA PRO A 25 18.07 -15.89 5.11
C PRO A 25 18.46 -16.47 3.74
N GLY A 26 18.30 -15.68 2.68
CA GLY A 26 18.63 -16.08 1.31
C GLY A 26 17.64 -17.05 0.63
N GLN A 27 16.61 -17.53 1.32
CA GLN A 27 15.57 -18.41 0.73
C GLN A 27 14.29 -17.67 0.32
N ALA A 28 14.23 -16.37 0.56
CA ALA A 28 13.09 -15.54 0.20
C ALA A 28 12.94 -15.41 -1.32
N VAL A 29 11.73 -15.68 -1.82
CA VAL A 29 11.35 -15.38 -3.20
C VAL A 29 10.41 -14.18 -3.16
N SER A 30 10.76 -13.11 -3.88
CA SER A 30 10.00 -11.87 -3.92
C SER A 30 9.41 -11.59 -5.30
N GLY A 31 8.38 -10.77 -5.35
CA GLY A 31 7.81 -10.27 -6.60
C GLY A 31 6.92 -9.06 -6.36
N GLN A 32 6.66 -8.32 -7.44
CA GLN A 32 5.78 -7.14 -7.42
C GLN A 32 4.32 -7.54 -7.67
N VAL A 33 3.41 -6.85 -6.99
CA VAL A 33 1.96 -6.96 -7.19
C VAL A 33 1.30 -5.59 -7.20
N ARG A 34 0.21 -5.46 -7.97
CA ARG A 34 -0.65 -4.29 -7.95
C ARG A 34 -1.57 -4.35 -6.74
N ASP A 35 -1.41 -3.40 -5.82
CA ASP A 35 -2.13 -3.35 -4.55
C ASP A 35 -2.56 -1.92 -4.26
N SER A 36 -3.83 -1.58 -4.52
CA SER A 36 -4.38 -0.25 -4.22
C SER A 36 -4.40 0.08 -2.72
N SER A 37 -4.18 -0.88 -1.81
CA SER A 37 -4.03 -0.56 -0.38
C SER A 37 -2.58 -0.26 0.04
N PHE A 38 -1.64 -0.20 -0.90
CA PHE A 38 -0.24 0.05 -0.63
C PHE A 38 0.20 1.43 -1.14
N ALA A 39 0.57 2.31 -0.22
CA ALA A 39 1.35 3.51 -0.52
C ALA A 39 2.82 3.24 -0.17
N HIS A 40 3.73 3.64 -1.06
CA HIS A 40 5.14 3.36 -0.91
C HIS A 40 5.79 4.38 0.02
N PRO A 41 6.61 3.96 1.00
CA PRO A 41 7.09 4.83 2.06
C PRO A 41 7.95 6.00 1.56
N VAL A 42 8.75 5.80 0.52
CA VAL A 42 9.76 6.82 0.14
C VAL A 42 9.45 7.43 -1.23
N ASP A 43 9.20 6.58 -2.21
CA ASP A 43 8.96 6.94 -3.60
C ASP A 43 7.47 6.83 -4.00
N PRO A 44 6.76 7.95 -4.24
CA PRO A 44 5.36 7.96 -4.67
C PRO A 44 5.12 7.34 -6.06
N HIS A 45 6.15 7.20 -6.90
CA HIS A 45 5.99 6.55 -8.21
C HIS A 45 5.74 5.04 -8.11
N GLN A 46 6.00 4.46 -6.93
CA GLN A 46 5.75 3.05 -6.61
C GLN A 46 4.45 2.87 -5.80
N ASP A 47 3.65 3.93 -5.63
CA ASP A 47 2.33 3.83 -5.02
C ASP A 47 1.46 2.84 -5.81
N GLY A 48 0.91 1.86 -5.11
CA GLY A 48 0.16 0.77 -5.72
C GLY A 48 1.00 -0.41 -6.21
N ASP A 49 2.33 -0.35 -6.13
CA ASP A 49 3.25 -1.42 -6.52
C ASP A 49 3.95 -1.99 -5.28
N ARG A 50 3.36 -3.04 -4.70
CA ARG A 50 3.85 -3.66 -3.47
C ARG A 50 4.82 -4.78 -3.78
N MET A 51 5.96 -4.79 -3.09
CA MET A 51 6.84 -5.95 -3.02
C MET A 51 6.26 -6.96 -2.02
N VAL A 52 6.00 -8.18 -2.47
CA VAL A 52 5.60 -9.30 -1.60
C VAL A 52 6.72 -10.32 -1.49
N ILE A 53 6.80 -10.99 -0.35
CA ILE A 53 7.82 -11.99 -0.04
C ILE A 53 7.16 -13.33 0.30
N SER A 54 7.74 -14.41 -0.20
CA SER A 54 7.23 -15.76 -0.02
C SER A 54 8.34 -16.76 0.27
N CYS A 55 7.98 -17.88 0.91
CA CYS A 55 8.90 -18.97 1.19
C CYS A 55 9.19 -19.85 -0.04
N CYS A 56 8.40 -19.75 -1.11
CA CYS A 56 8.56 -20.53 -2.33
C CYS A 56 7.81 -19.91 -3.51
N VAL A 57 8.18 -20.34 -4.72
CA VAL A 57 7.58 -19.84 -5.98
C VAL A 57 6.07 -20.07 -6.06
N ASP A 58 5.54 -21.16 -5.50
CA ASP A 58 4.10 -21.46 -5.52
C ASP A 58 3.30 -20.44 -4.69
N HIS A 59 3.83 -20.06 -3.53
CA HIS A 59 3.21 -19.03 -2.69
C HIS A 59 3.28 -17.64 -3.34
N LEU A 60 4.38 -17.33 -4.04
CA LEU A 60 4.47 -16.10 -4.81
C LEU A 60 3.43 -16.07 -5.94
N ALA A 61 3.30 -17.16 -6.69
CA ALA A 61 2.33 -17.28 -7.79
C ALA A 61 0.89 -17.11 -7.27
N GLU A 62 0.58 -17.69 -6.11
CA GLU A 62 -0.71 -17.53 -5.45
C GLU A 62 -0.98 -16.09 -5.02
N LEU A 63 0.01 -15.41 -4.42
CA LEU A 63 -0.12 -13.99 -4.07
C LEU A 63 -0.38 -13.14 -5.33
N GLN A 64 0.40 -13.33 -6.38
CA GLN A 64 0.23 -12.62 -7.65
C GLN A 64 -1.12 -12.90 -8.32
N ARG A 65 -1.67 -14.11 -8.16
CA ARG A 65 -3.03 -14.43 -8.62
C ARG A 65 -4.07 -13.64 -7.84
N ARG A 66 -4.02 -13.67 -6.50
CA ARG A 66 -4.99 -12.96 -5.64
C ARG A 66 -5.00 -11.46 -5.90
N PHE A 67 -3.84 -10.84 -6.05
CA PHE A 67 -3.76 -9.41 -6.33
C PHE A 67 -4.20 -9.05 -7.75
N ARG A 68 -4.07 -9.94 -8.74
CA ARG A 68 -4.64 -9.73 -10.08
C ARG A 68 -6.16 -9.81 -10.11
N GLU A 69 -6.75 -10.66 -9.27
CA GLU A 69 -8.20 -10.84 -9.19
C GLU A 69 -8.89 -9.69 -8.42
N ARG A 70 -8.15 -9.01 -7.55
CA ARG A 70 -8.65 -7.84 -6.81
C ARG A 70 -8.71 -6.61 -7.73
N PRO A 71 -9.84 -5.88 -7.78
CA PRO A 71 -9.91 -4.63 -8.51
C PRO A 71 -8.97 -3.60 -7.88
N PHE A 72 -8.24 -2.88 -8.73
CA PHE A 72 -7.42 -1.76 -8.30
C PHE A 72 -8.29 -0.50 -8.18
N VAL A 73 -8.48 -0.01 -6.94
CA VAL A 73 -9.36 1.14 -6.66
C VAL A 73 -8.51 2.37 -6.37
N ALA A 74 -8.71 3.44 -7.13
CA ALA A 74 -7.90 4.66 -6.99
C ALA A 74 -8.13 5.33 -5.62
N GLU A 75 -9.37 5.36 -5.15
CA GLU A 75 -9.77 5.91 -3.87
C GLU A 75 -9.13 5.16 -2.70
N GLU A 76 -9.00 3.83 -2.79
CA GLU A 76 -8.30 3.02 -1.80
C GLU A 76 -6.81 3.37 -1.73
N LEU A 77 -6.18 3.66 -2.87
CA LEU A 77 -4.79 4.12 -2.91
C LEU A 77 -4.64 5.50 -2.31
N TRP A 78 -5.57 6.40 -2.58
CA TRP A 78 -5.57 7.73 -1.99
C TRP A 78 -5.69 7.67 -0.47
N VAL A 79 -6.52 6.77 0.04
CA VAL A 79 -6.61 6.48 1.48
C VAL A 79 -5.28 5.98 2.02
N ALA A 80 -4.64 5.02 1.37
CA ALA A 80 -3.33 4.51 1.81
C ALA A 80 -2.26 5.61 1.87
N LYS A 81 -2.26 6.53 0.89
CA LYS A 81 -1.35 7.68 0.87
C LYS A 81 -1.62 8.66 2.00
N ILE A 82 -2.89 8.95 2.28
CA ILE A 82 -3.29 9.80 3.41
C ILE A 82 -2.85 9.15 4.72
N ASP A 83 -3.13 7.86 4.93
CA ASP A 83 -2.77 7.14 6.15
C ASP A 83 -1.25 7.15 6.38
N GLN A 84 -0.46 6.89 5.34
CA GLN A 84 1.00 6.95 5.41
C GLN A 84 1.52 8.33 5.84
N VAL A 85 0.94 9.41 5.29
CA VAL A 85 1.31 10.78 5.69
C VAL A 85 0.87 11.04 7.13
N MET A 86 -0.34 10.67 7.52
CA MET A 86 -0.84 10.85 8.88
C MET A 86 -0.01 10.08 9.92
N GLN A 87 0.48 8.88 9.60
CA GLN A 87 1.37 8.12 10.49
C GLN A 87 2.71 8.84 10.75
N ARG A 88 3.16 9.71 9.84
CA ARG A 88 4.39 10.51 10.01
C ARG A 88 4.20 11.77 10.84
N HIS A 89 2.96 12.23 10.97
CA HIS A 89 2.63 13.50 11.62
C HIS A 89 1.79 13.28 12.86
N HIS A 90 2.39 13.48 14.03
CA HIS A 90 1.73 13.29 15.32
C HIS A 90 0.74 14.41 15.69
N VAL A 91 0.83 15.54 14.99
CA VAL A 91 -0.10 16.68 15.07
C VAL A 91 -0.85 16.76 13.76
N GLY A 92 -2.17 16.86 13.82
CA GLY A 92 -3.04 16.86 12.65
C GLY A 92 -2.60 17.86 11.59
N LEU A 93 -2.78 17.48 10.32
CA LEU A 93 -2.35 18.26 9.16
C LEU A 93 -3.49 19.13 8.62
N SER A 94 -3.14 20.29 8.07
CA SER A 94 -4.07 21.07 7.25
C SER A 94 -4.27 20.41 5.88
N ASN A 95 -5.37 20.75 5.19
CA ASN A 95 -5.63 20.24 3.83
C ASN A 95 -4.52 20.63 2.85
N GLU A 96 -3.91 21.81 3.00
CA GLU A 96 -2.80 22.26 2.16
C GLU A 96 -1.54 21.42 2.36
N GLN A 97 -1.28 20.98 3.58
CA GLN A 97 -0.17 20.07 3.90
C GLN A 97 -0.45 18.68 3.34
N LEU A 98 -1.67 18.17 3.50
CA LEU A 98 -2.07 16.88 2.92
C LEU A 98 -1.91 16.86 1.40
N VAL A 99 -2.39 17.90 0.70
CA VAL A 99 -2.23 18.03 -0.77
C VAL A 99 -0.75 17.99 -1.14
N ARG A 100 0.09 18.74 -0.43
CA ARG A 100 1.52 18.84 -0.71
C ARG A 100 2.25 17.51 -0.49
N GLU A 101 1.95 16.82 0.60
CA GLU A 101 2.68 15.62 1.00
C GLU A 101 2.19 14.35 0.30
N THR A 102 0.89 14.25 0.05
CA THR A 102 0.34 13.11 -0.70
C THR A 102 0.47 13.29 -2.22
N GLY A 103 0.61 14.53 -2.69
CA GLY A 103 0.52 14.88 -4.12
C GLY A 103 -0.91 14.77 -4.68
N LEU A 104 -1.92 14.57 -3.84
CA LEU A 104 -3.33 14.52 -4.22
C LEU A 104 -3.90 15.93 -4.31
N ASN A 105 -4.87 16.14 -5.20
CA ASN A 105 -5.67 17.36 -5.20
C ASN A 105 -6.86 17.25 -4.21
N LEU A 106 -7.55 18.36 -3.95
CA LEU A 106 -8.67 18.39 -2.99
C LEU A 106 -9.82 17.45 -3.37
N VAL A 107 -10.12 17.29 -4.66
CA VAL A 107 -11.18 16.37 -5.14
C VAL A 107 -10.82 14.92 -4.82
N GLN A 108 -9.55 14.54 -4.98
CA GLN A 108 -9.06 13.21 -4.63
C GLN A 108 -9.07 12.97 -3.12
N LEU A 109 -8.72 13.98 -2.31
CA LEU A 109 -8.83 13.88 -0.85
C LEU A 109 -10.27 13.69 -0.40
N GLU A 110 -11.22 14.41 -1.00
CA GLU A 110 -12.65 14.26 -0.72
C GLU A 110 -13.15 12.87 -1.12
N ALA A 111 -12.80 12.39 -2.31
CA ALA A 111 -13.17 11.06 -2.78
C ALA A 111 -12.60 9.95 -1.87
N ALA A 112 -11.35 10.08 -1.41
CA ALA A 112 -10.74 9.18 -0.45
C ALA A 112 -11.49 9.18 0.89
N ALA A 113 -11.88 10.35 1.40
CA ALA A 113 -12.66 10.47 2.62
C ALA A 113 -14.04 9.79 2.49
N ARG A 114 -14.72 9.96 1.35
CA ARG A 114 -16.00 9.29 1.07
C ARG A 114 -15.86 7.77 1.03
N TRP A 115 -14.81 7.27 0.36
CA TRP A 115 -14.48 5.85 0.32
C TRP A 115 -14.28 5.27 1.73
N CYS A 116 -13.50 5.94 2.58
CA CYS A 116 -13.31 5.55 4.00
C CYS A 116 -14.61 5.48 4.79
N LEU A 117 -15.53 6.42 4.55
CA LEU A 117 -16.82 6.48 5.22
C LEU A 117 -17.82 5.43 4.68
N GLY A 118 -17.46 4.68 3.64
CA GLY A 118 -18.36 3.75 2.96
C GLY A 118 -19.48 4.46 2.20
N VAL A 119 -19.35 5.78 2.00
CA VAL A 119 -20.31 6.58 1.23
C VAL A 119 -19.92 6.41 -0.22
N GLY A 120 -20.74 5.68 -0.99
CA GLY A 120 -20.56 5.52 -2.44
C GLY A 120 -20.45 6.88 -3.15
N PRO A 121 -20.00 6.93 -4.42
CA PRO A 121 -19.94 8.18 -5.17
C PRO A 121 -21.31 8.90 -5.09
N PRO A 122 -21.34 10.23 -5.06
CA PRO A 122 -22.61 10.94 -5.09
C PRO A 122 -23.31 10.47 -6.38
N VAL A 123 -24.51 9.90 -6.23
CA VAL A 123 -25.37 9.71 -7.39
C VAL A 123 -25.64 11.11 -7.92
N ASP A 124 -25.21 11.40 -9.15
CA ASP A 124 -25.62 12.64 -9.81
C ASP A 124 -27.15 12.68 -9.76
N GLY A 125 -27.69 13.57 -8.92
CA GLY A 125 -29.13 13.78 -8.84
C GLY A 125 -29.61 14.21 -10.21
N PRO A 126 -30.70 13.62 -10.75
CA PRO A 126 -31.27 14.11 -11.99
C PRO A 126 -31.69 15.57 -11.78
N GLY A 127 -31.38 16.38 -12.80
CA GLY A 127 -31.29 17.82 -12.74
C GLY A 127 -32.55 18.51 -12.23
N ALA A 128 -32.33 19.75 -11.80
CA ALA A 128 -33.37 20.76 -11.71
C ALA A 128 -34.20 20.74 -13.01
N ASP A 129 -35.41 20.21 -12.93
CA ASP A 129 -36.49 20.51 -13.87
C ASP A 129 -37.17 21.75 -13.32
N GLU A 130 -36.77 22.91 -13.85
CA GLU A 130 -37.60 24.11 -13.81
C GLU A 130 -38.75 23.91 -14.79
N GLY A 131 -39.98 23.82 -14.28
CA GLY A 131 -41.22 23.72 -15.06
C GLY A 131 -42.47 23.97 -14.22
#